data_AF-A0A1L7XEE8-F1
#
_entry.id   AF-A0A1L7XEE8-F1
#
_cell.length_a   1.000
_cell.length_b   1.000
_cell.length_c   1.000
_cell.angle_alpha   90.00
_cell.angle_beta   90.00
_cell.angle_gamma   90.00
#
_symmetry.space_group_name_H-M   'P 1'
#
loop_
_entity.id
_entity.type
_entity.pdbx_description
1 polymer ?
#
loop_
_entity_poly.entity_id
_entity_poly.type
_entity_poly.pdbx_seq_one_letter_code
_entity_poly.pdbx_strand_id
1 'polypeptide(L)'
;MQYPKYFVRLIHPLLLLATLGDCQNGTTPTRYGVVLYPAFTAIDVFGPLNALNDLSYSCQINLSLISATLDPVTTKPQSAAMNPLNSSFSESVVPTHTFDNAPELDVLIIPGGVGALGPSPQLESLIAFVTEMFPTLKYLITTETTAWGPKVRWVAQARWVQDGNVFTSAGVSAGIDVTIAFIEAVYGNATATSIATGWST
;
A
#
# COMPACT_ATOMS: atom_id res chain seq x y z
N MET A 1 -0.26 22.70 -23.81
CA MET A 1 0.71 22.94 -22.72
C MET A 1 1.88 22.00 -22.92
N GLN A 2 3.07 22.54 -23.14
CA GLN A 2 4.25 21.80 -23.61
C GLN A 2 5.21 21.68 -22.44
N TYR A 3 5.33 20.48 -21.87
CA TYR A 3 6.30 20.20 -20.82
C TYR A 3 7.69 20.02 -21.47
N PRO A 4 8.73 20.72 -21.00
CA PRO A 4 10.09 20.43 -21.45
C PRO A 4 10.49 19.03 -20.96
N LYS A 5 10.84 18.17 -21.91
CA LYS A 5 11.44 16.86 -21.66
C LYS A 5 12.92 17.08 -21.32
N TYR A 6 13.31 16.92 -20.05
CA TYR A 6 14.73 16.87 -19.71
C TYR A 6 15.28 15.47 -20.02
N PHE A 7 16.33 15.46 -20.82
CA PHE A 7 17.05 14.29 -21.31
C PHE A 7 17.79 13.59 -20.16
N VAL A 8 17.71 12.26 -20.17
CA VAL A 8 18.46 11.32 -19.33
C VAL A 8 19.94 11.71 -19.31
N ARG A 9 20.47 12.05 -18.14
CA ARG A 9 21.90 12.01 -17.88
C ARG A 9 22.22 10.55 -17.56
N LEU A 10 22.92 9.85 -18.46
CA LEU A 10 23.47 8.51 -18.19
C LEU A 10 24.49 8.65 -17.04
N ILE A 11 24.02 8.49 -15.81
CA ILE A 11 24.89 8.27 -14.66
C ILE A 11 25.32 6.80 -14.75
N HIS A 12 26.64 6.57 -14.69
CA HIS A 12 27.25 5.24 -14.75
C HIS A 12 26.53 4.26 -13.80
N PRO A 13 26.17 3.04 -14.22
CA PRO A 13 25.31 2.12 -13.45
C PRO A 13 25.92 1.63 -12.12
N LEU A 14 27.19 1.94 -11.85
CA LEU A 14 27.91 1.50 -10.65
C LEU A 14 27.95 2.54 -9.53
N LEU A 15 27.58 3.81 -9.76
CA LEU A 15 27.63 4.84 -8.72
C LEU A 15 26.35 4.97 -7.89
N LEU A 16 25.24 4.35 -8.32
CA LEU A 16 23.92 4.50 -7.67
C LEU A 16 23.78 3.66 -6.37
N LEU A 17 24.73 2.75 -6.11
CA LEU A 17 24.72 1.92 -4.90
C LEU A 17 25.31 2.60 -3.65
N ALA A 18 25.94 3.78 -3.79
CA ALA A 18 26.83 4.31 -2.76
C ALA A 18 26.18 5.29 -1.74
N THR A 19 24.89 5.57 -1.82
CA THR A 19 24.23 6.53 -0.89
C THR A 19 22.90 6.06 -0.32
N LEU A 20 22.60 4.78 -0.43
CA LEU A 20 21.34 4.23 0.07
C LEU A 20 21.45 3.91 1.57
N GLY A 21 20.47 4.35 2.34
CA GLY A 21 20.41 4.06 3.77
C GLY A 21 20.46 2.55 4.01
N ASP A 22 21.18 2.12 5.04
CA ASP A 22 21.41 0.71 5.34
C ASP A 22 20.11 -0.03 5.69
N CYS A 23 19.46 -0.61 4.68
CA CYS A 23 18.44 -1.67 4.84
C CYS A 23 18.99 -2.96 5.49
N GLN A 24 20.28 -2.98 5.84
CA GLN A 24 21.04 -4.12 6.31
C GLN A 24 21.15 -4.20 7.85
N ASN A 25 20.64 -3.22 8.60
CA ASN A 25 20.79 -3.18 10.07
C ASN A 25 19.83 -4.11 10.84
N GLY A 26 19.06 -4.97 10.17
CA GLY A 26 18.19 -5.98 10.80
C GLY A 26 16.96 -5.42 11.54
N THR A 27 16.82 -4.09 11.64
CA THR A 27 15.69 -3.41 12.29
C THR A 27 14.58 -3.05 11.31
N THR A 28 14.90 -2.90 10.02
CA THR A 28 13.94 -2.52 8.98
C THR A 28 13.00 -3.66 8.61
N PRO A 29 11.73 -3.38 8.26
CA PRO A 29 10.79 -4.40 7.80
C PRO A 29 11.25 -5.12 6.51
N THR A 30 11.00 -6.43 6.44
CA THR A 30 11.30 -7.25 5.26
C THR A 30 10.10 -8.05 4.77
N ARG A 31 9.00 -8.11 5.53
CA ARG A 31 7.79 -8.89 5.20
C ARG A 31 6.59 -7.97 5.09
N TYR A 32 6.16 -7.70 3.86
CA TYR A 32 5.07 -6.80 3.53
C TYR A 32 3.84 -7.60 3.07
N GLY A 33 2.67 -7.27 3.60
CA GLY A 33 1.39 -7.81 3.16
C GLY A 33 0.47 -6.71 2.63
N VAL A 34 -0.32 -7.04 1.62
CA VAL A 34 -1.47 -6.22 1.18
C VAL A 34 -2.71 -7.09 1.22
N VAL A 35 -3.75 -6.66 1.92
CA VAL A 35 -5.06 -7.33 1.84
C VAL A 35 -5.78 -6.92 0.55
N LEU A 36 -6.40 -7.89 -0.09
CA LEU A 36 -7.22 -7.73 -1.28
C LEU A 36 -8.64 -8.19 -0.95
N TYR A 37 -9.62 -7.41 -1.38
CA TYR A 37 -11.04 -7.75 -1.28
C TYR A 37 -11.78 -7.22 -2.52
N PRO A 38 -12.88 -7.84 -2.96
CA PRO A 38 -13.58 -7.42 -4.18
C PRO A 38 -13.99 -5.95 -4.12
N ALA A 39 -13.87 -5.23 -5.24
CA ALA A 39 -14.10 -3.79 -5.35
C ALA A 39 -13.22 -2.91 -4.43
N PHE A 40 -11.97 -3.33 -4.22
CA PHE A 40 -10.90 -2.46 -3.72
C PHE A 40 -10.58 -1.34 -4.71
N THR A 41 -10.01 -0.24 -4.21
CA THR A 41 -9.50 0.86 -5.04
C THR A 41 -8.13 0.48 -5.61
N ALA A 42 -7.96 0.43 -6.94
CA ALA A 42 -6.72 -0.05 -7.57
C ALA A 42 -5.45 0.66 -7.06
N ILE A 43 -5.48 2.00 -7.06
CA ILE A 43 -4.33 2.83 -6.71
C ILE A 43 -3.97 2.75 -5.22
N ASP A 44 -4.90 2.33 -4.37
CA ASP A 44 -4.65 2.12 -2.94
C ASP A 44 -3.77 0.90 -2.67
N VAL A 45 -3.75 -0.05 -3.61
CA VAL A 45 -2.81 -1.17 -3.65
C VAL A 45 -1.56 -0.75 -4.42
N PHE A 46 -1.72 -0.30 -5.66
CA PHE A 46 -0.60 -0.11 -6.58
C PHE A 46 0.22 1.15 -6.32
N GLY A 47 -0.32 2.16 -5.66
CA GLY A 47 0.41 3.35 -5.23
C GLY A 47 1.50 3.00 -4.21
N PRO A 48 1.14 2.43 -3.05
CA PRO A 48 2.12 1.92 -2.09
C PRO A 48 3.09 0.91 -2.70
N LEU A 49 2.58 -0.05 -3.48
CA LEU A 49 3.43 -1.06 -4.11
C LEU A 49 4.41 -0.46 -5.12
N ASN A 50 4.07 0.61 -5.84
CA ASN A 50 5.01 1.27 -6.73
C ASN A 50 6.22 1.81 -5.97
N ALA A 51 6.01 2.52 -4.85
CA ALA A 51 7.10 3.03 -4.02
C ALA A 51 7.92 1.89 -3.39
N LEU A 52 7.27 0.80 -2.96
CA LEU A 52 7.95 -0.36 -2.40
C LEU A 52 8.71 -1.17 -3.46
N ASN A 53 8.25 -1.21 -4.72
CA ASN A 53 8.99 -1.83 -5.81
C ASN A 53 10.34 -1.12 -6.02
N ASP A 54 10.36 0.22 -5.99
CA ASP A 54 11.60 0.97 -6.09
C ASP A 54 12.52 0.72 -4.88
N LEU A 55 11.95 0.64 -3.67
CA LEU A 55 12.69 0.26 -2.46
C LEU A 55 13.33 -1.13 -2.59
N SER A 56 12.65 -2.08 -3.25
CA SER A 56 13.12 -3.46 -3.40
C SER A 56 14.43 -3.60 -4.18
N TYR A 57 14.80 -2.60 -5.00
CA TYR A 57 16.08 -2.59 -5.70
C TYR A 57 17.28 -2.39 -4.78
N SER A 58 17.05 -1.92 -3.55
CA SER A 58 18.10 -1.62 -2.57
C SER A 58 17.92 -2.38 -1.26
N CYS A 59 16.74 -2.95 -1.03
CA CYS A 59 16.34 -3.58 0.23
C CYS A 59 15.69 -4.93 -0.06
N GLN A 60 16.13 -5.98 0.64
CA GLN A 60 15.50 -7.30 0.49
C GLN A 60 14.16 -7.32 1.24
N ILE A 61 13.08 -7.08 0.51
CA ILE A 61 11.71 -7.12 1.01
C ILE A 61 10.90 -8.18 0.24
N ASN A 62 9.91 -8.77 0.91
CA ASN A 62 9.04 -9.80 0.36
C ASN A 62 7.59 -9.33 0.42
N LEU A 63 6.82 -9.62 -0.64
CA LEU A 63 5.42 -9.20 -0.78
C LEU A 63 4.48 -10.40 -0.69
N SER A 64 3.45 -10.29 0.16
CA SER A 64 2.31 -11.20 0.23
C SER A 64 1.03 -10.47 -0.17
N LEU A 65 0.32 -10.98 -1.17
CA LEU A 65 -1.00 -10.51 -1.57
C LEU A 65 -2.02 -11.45 -0.94
N ILE A 66 -2.83 -10.95 -0.01
CA ILE A 66 -3.61 -11.78 0.92
C ILE A 66 -5.09 -11.54 0.69
N SER A 67 -5.88 -12.60 0.51
CA SER A 67 -7.33 -12.53 0.27
C SER A 67 -8.07 -13.64 1.00
N ALA A 68 -9.40 -13.70 0.89
CA ALA A 68 -10.18 -14.82 1.40
C ALA A 68 -9.93 -16.13 0.63
N THR A 69 -9.67 -16.04 -0.68
CA THR A 69 -9.37 -17.18 -1.56
C THR A 69 -8.18 -16.84 -2.47
N LEU A 70 -7.67 -17.82 -3.22
CA LEU A 70 -6.66 -17.61 -4.26
C LEU A 70 -7.28 -17.23 -5.63
N ASP A 71 -8.59 -17.03 -5.68
CA ASP A 71 -9.24 -16.56 -6.91
C ASP A 71 -8.82 -15.12 -7.21
N PRO A 72 -8.76 -14.72 -8.48
CA PRO A 72 -8.45 -13.34 -8.83
C PRO A 72 -9.43 -12.35 -8.19
N VAL A 73 -8.89 -11.37 -7.47
CA VAL A 73 -9.65 -10.30 -6.82
C VAL A 73 -9.69 -9.09 -7.73
N THR A 74 -10.88 -8.53 -7.94
CA THR A 74 -11.11 -7.50 -8.96
C THR A 74 -11.62 -6.19 -8.37
N THR A 75 -11.32 -5.08 -9.04
CA THR A 75 -11.89 -3.75 -8.78
C THR A 75 -13.31 -3.60 -9.34
N LYS A 76 -13.84 -4.62 -10.02
CA LYS A 76 -15.17 -4.62 -10.63
C LYS A 76 -16.26 -4.27 -9.60
N PRO A 77 -17.25 -3.42 -9.98
CA PRO A 77 -18.41 -3.16 -9.13
C PRO A 77 -19.15 -4.46 -8.74
N GLN A 78 -19.57 -4.55 -7.48
CA GLN A 78 -20.16 -5.79 -6.92
C GLN A 78 -21.63 -6.00 -7.28
N SER A 79 -22.29 -5.02 -7.89
CA SER A 79 -23.69 -5.12 -8.31
C SER A 79 -23.97 -4.33 -9.58
N ALA A 80 -25.05 -4.68 -10.29
CA ALA A 80 -25.52 -3.93 -11.44
C ALA A 80 -25.87 -2.47 -11.08
N ALA A 81 -26.36 -2.23 -9.86
CA ALA A 81 -26.64 -0.89 -9.36
C ALA A 81 -25.38 0.00 -9.29
N MET A 82 -24.22 -0.60 -9.04
CA MET A 82 -22.92 0.09 -9.03
C MET A 82 -22.29 0.19 -10.43
N ASN A 83 -22.86 -0.47 -11.46
CA ASN A 83 -22.39 -0.40 -12.85
C ASN A 83 -23.55 -0.13 -13.82
N PRO A 84 -24.27 1.00 -13.68
CA PRO A 84 -25.46 1.29 -14.48
C PRO A 84 -25.18 1.44 -15.98
N LEU A 85 -23.92 1.72 -16.34
CA LEU A 85 -23.48 1.88 -17.72
C LEU A 85 -22.88 0.59 -18.32
N ASN A 86 -22.87 -0.51 -17.56
CA ASN A 86 -22.31 -1.79 -17.96
C ASN A 86 -20.89 -1.69 -18.54
N SER A 87 -20.04 -0.89 -17.90
CA SER A 87 -18.62 -0.76 -18.29
C SER A 87 -17.87 -2.05 -17.97
N SER A 88 -16.93 -2.42 -18.85
CA SER A 88 -16.02 -3.56 -18.68
C SER A 88 -14.64 -3.16 -18.14
N PHE A 89 -14.53 -1.98 -17.54
CA PHE A 89 -13.29 -1.43 -17.02
C PHE A 89 -13.07 -1.91 -15.58
N SER A 90 -12.16 -2.85 -15.38
CA SER A 90 -11.77 -3.37 -14.07
C SER A 90 -10.45 -4.13 -14.15
N GLU A 91 -9.61 -3.97 -13.14
CA GLU A 91 -8.37 -4.72 -12.93
C GLU A 91 -8.66 -6.02 -12.16
N SER A 92 -7.72 -6.96 -12.23
CA SER A 92 -7.74 -8.19 -11.44
C SER A 92 -6.34 -8.52 -10.95
N VAL A 93 -6.25 -8.96 -9.69
CA VAL A 93 -5.00 -9.31 -9.01
C VAL A 93 -5.10 -10.73 -8.48
N VAL A 94 -4.05 -11.52 -8.67
CA VAL A 94 -3.98 -12.90 -8.17
C VAL A 94 -3.35 -12.88 -6.77
N PRO A 95 -4.07 -13.30 -5.71
CA PRO A 95 -3.49 -13.43 -4.37
C PRO A 95 -2.38 -14.49 -4.31
N THR A 96 -1.42 -14.30 -3.42
CA THR A 96 -0.39 -15.31 -3.12
C THR A 96 -0.73 -16.15 -1.90
N HIS A 97 -1.56 -15.62 -0.99
CA HIS A 97 -1.96 -16.26 0.26
C HIS A 97 -3.45 -16.01 0.54
N THR A 98 -4.04 -16.89 1.34
CA THR A 98 -5.35 -16.67 1.97
C THR A 98 -5.20 -16.11 3.38
N PHE A 99 -6.29 -15.66 4.00
CA PHE A 99 -6.28 -15.27 5.42
C PHE A 99 -5.82 -16.42 6.33
N ASP A 100 -6.14 -17.68 5.98
CA ASP A 100 -5.78 -18.86 6.79
C ASP A 100 -4.30 -19.25 6.70
N ASN A 101 -3.58 -18.81 5.67
CA ASN A 101 -2.19 -19.21 5.43
C ASN A 101 -1.22 -18.03 5.21
N ALA A 102 -1.65 -16.82 5.55
CA ALA A 102 -0.79 -15.64 5.50
C ALA A 102 0.46 -15.86 6.36
N PRO A 103 1.65 -15.49 5.87
CA PRO A 103 2.87 -15.59 6.67
C PRO A 103 2.87 -14.50 7.75
N GLU A 104 3.81 -14.59 8.68
CA GLU A 104 4.13 -13.47 9.55
C GLU A 104 4.50 -12.22 8.75
N LEU A 105 4.00 -11.06 9.16
CA LEU A 105 4.21 -9.78 8.50
C LEU A 105 4.85 -8.77 9.45
N ASP A 106 5.70 -7.91 8.89
CA ASP A 106 6.18 -6.72 9.58
C ASP A 106 5.28 -5.51 9.26
N VAL A 107 4.80 -5.40 8.02
CA VAL A 107 3.95 -4.30 7.55
C VAL A 107 2.72 -4.87 6.88
N LEU A 108 1.54 -4.38 7.25
CA LEU A 108 0.30 -4.65 6.52
C LEU A 108 -0.22 -3.37 5.88
N ILE A 109 -0.63 -3.46 4.61
CA ILE A 109 -1.29 -2.39 3.88
C ILE A 109 -2.76 -2.78 3.69
N ILE A 110 -3.67 -1.89 4.09
CA ILE A 110 -5.11 -2.04 3.92
C ILE A 110 -5.57 -0.98 2.92
N PRO A 111 -5.94 -1.37 1.68
CA PRO A 111 -6.52 -0.45 0.73
C PRO A 111 -7.92 -0.03 1.15
N GLY A 112 -8.41 1.09 0.63
CA GLY A 112 -9.83 1.40 0.62
C GLY A 112 -10.55 0.79 -0.57
N GLY A 113 -11.74 1.34 -0.83
CA GLY A 113 -12.64 0.87 -1.87
C GLY A 113 -14.03 0.54 -1.35
N VAL A 114 -14.98 0.54 -2.27
CA VAL A 114 -16.39 0.34 -1.96
C VAL A 114 -16.70 -1.07 -1.43
N GLY A 115 -15.83 -2.05 -1.67
CA GLY A 115 -15.94 -3.39 -1.10
C GLY A 115 -15.84 -3.45 0.42
N ALA A 116 -15.28 -2.42 1.04
CA ALA A 116 -15.24 -2.26 2.49
C ALA A 116 -16.43 -1.47 3.06
N LEU A 117 -17.38 -1.04 2.23
CA LEU A 117 -18.55 -0.29 2.67
C LEU A 117 -19.71 -1.23 3.03
N GLY A 118 -20.13 -1.16 4.29
CA GLY A 118 -21.28 -1.90 4.80
C GLY A 118 -20.97 -3.35 5.19
N PRO A 119 -21.82 -3.99 6.00
CA PRO A 119 -21.57 -5.33 6.50
C PRO A 119 -21.66 -6.37 5.38
N SER A 120 -20.67 -7.25 5.32
CA SER A 120 -20.66 -8.43 4.45
C SER A 120 -19.80 -9.54 5.08
N PRO A 121 -20.04 -10.82 4.78
CA PRO A 121 -19.19 -11.91 5.27
C PRO A 121 -17.72 -11.74 4.89
N GLN A 122 -17.44 -11.19 3.70
CA GLN A 122 -16.08 -10.92 3.24
C GLN A 122 -15.40 -9.84 4.09
N LEU A 123 -16.13 -8.77 4.43
CA LEU A 123 -15.63 -7.72 5.31
C LEU A 123 -15.44 -8.24 6.74
N GLU A 124 -16.33 -9.10 7.25
CA GLU A 124 -16.17 -9.73 8.56
C GLU A 124 -14.91 -10.60 8.63
N SER A 125 -14.65 -11.42 7.60
CA SER A 125 -13.39 -12.18 7.50
C SER A 125 -12.15 -11.29 7.43
N LEU A 126 -12.22 -10.18 6.68
CA LEU A 126 -11.13 -9.21 6.62
C LEU A 126 -10.88 -8.55 7.98
N ILE A 127 -11.93 -8.11 8.67
CA ILE A 127 -11.84 -7.50 10.00
C ILE A 127 -11.24 -8.50 11.00
N ALA A 128 -11.68 -9.76 10.97
CA ALA A 128 -11.14 -10.81 11.82
C ALA A 128 -9.64 -11.00 11.58
N PHE A 129 -9.23 -11.17 10.32
CA PHE A 129 -7.83 -11.29 9.92
C PHE A 129 -6.98 -10.09 10.38
N VAL A 130 -7.44 -8.85 10.12
CA VAL A 130 -6.72 -7.64 10.52
C VAL A 130 -6.63 -7.52 12.04
N THR A 131 -7.69 -7.88 12.77
CA THR A 131 -7.71 -7.85 14.24
C THR A 131 -6.70 -8.82 14.84
N GLU A 132 -6.53 -10.00 14.22
CA GLU A 132 -5.54 -11.00 14.63
C GLU A 132 -4.10 -10.57 14.31
N MET A 133 -3.88 -10.02 13.11
CA MET A 133 -2.54 -9.61 12.67
C MET A 133 -2.06 -8.33 13.35
N PHE A 134 -2.94 -7.37 13.64
CA PHE A 134 -2.53 -6.03 14.08
C PHE A 134 -1.57 -6.00 15.28
N PRO A 135 -1.77 -6.79 16.36
CA PRO A 135 -0.86 -6.80 17.50
C PRO A 135 0.55 -7.30 17.19
N THR A 136 0.76 -8.04 16.09
CA THR A 136 2.06 -8.60 15.71
C THR A 136 2.82 -7.71 14.71
N LEU A 137 2.14 -6.75 14.08
CA LEU A 137 2.73 -5.89 13.06
C LEU A 137 3.71 -4.89 13.67
N LYS A 138 4.83 -4.67 12.98
CA LYS A 138 5.67 -3.50 13.25
C LYS A 138 4.96 -2.22 12.82
N TYR A 139 4.28 -2.24 11.67
CA TYR A 139 3.56 -1.09 11.12
C TYR A 139 2.26 -1.48 10.40
N LEU A 140 1.29 -0.58 10.42
CA LEU A 140 0.06 -0.66 9.62
C LEU A 140 -0.02 0.57 8.71
N ILE A 141 -0.32 0.37 7.43
CA ILE A 141 -0.59 1.45 6.47
C ILE A 141 -2.03 1.29 5.98
N THR A 142 -2.85 2.34 6.09
CA THR A 142 -4.21 2.35 5.52
C THR A 142 -4.34 3.46 4.48
N THR A 143 -4.89 3.12 3.32
CA THR A 143 -5.15 4.05 2.22
C THR A 143 -6.65 4.23 2.04
N GLU A 144 -7.06 5.43 1.61
CA GLU A 144 -8.47 5.85 1.49
C GLU A 144 -9.30 5.44 2.72
N THR A 145 -8.83 5.84 3.91
CA THR A 145 -9.52 5.50 5.16
C THR A 145 -10.90 6.15 5.15
N THR A 146 -11.97 5.35 5.10
CA THR A 146 -13.33 5.74 5.49
C THR A 146 -13.57 5.29 6.94
N ALA A 147 -14.60 5.75 7.64
CA ALA A 147 -14.72 5.54 9.09
C ALA A 147 -14.85 4.04 9.48
N TRP A 148 -13.74 3.35 9.74
CA TRP A 148 -13.72 1.94 10.16
C TRP A 148 -14.18 1.74 11.62
N GLY A 149 -14.50 2.80 12.35
CA GLY A 149 -15.07 2.64 13.69
C GLY A 149 -15.34 3.94 14.44
N PRO A 150 -16.13 3.87 15.52
CA PRO A 150 -16.54 5.03 16.31
C PRO A 150 -15.39 5.71 17.08
N LYS A 151 -14.21 5.09 17.11
CA LYS A 151 -13.01 5.61 17.79
C LYS A 151 -12.03 6.32 16.85
N VAL A 152 -12.34 6.41 15.56
CA VAL A 152 -11.48 7.11 14.59
C VAL A 152 -11.56 8.62 14.83
N ARG A 153 -10.42 9.24 15.13
CA ARG A 153 -10.31 10.70 15.27
C ARG A 153 -9.97 11.33 13.92
N TRP A 154 -10.96 11.94 13.29
CA TRP A 154 -10.81 12.59 12.00
C TRP A 154 -9.98 13.89 12.08
N VAL A 155 -9.03 14.03 11.17
CA VAL A 155 -8.23 15.25 10.98
C VAL A 155 -8.57 15.82 9.60
N ALA A 156 -9.34 16.91 9.57
CA ALA A 156 -10.02 17.38 8.36
C ALA A 156 -9.10 17.92 7.23
N GLN A 157 -7.81 18.17 7.49
CA GLN A 157 -6.89 18.79 6.52
C GLN A 157 -5.58 18.02 6.32
N ALA A 158 -5.48 16.78 6.81
CA ALA A 158 -4.28 15.98 6.63
C ALA A 158 -4.38 15.13 5.36
N ARG A 159 -3.36 15.19 4.50
CA ARG A 159 -3.21 14.26 3.36
C ARG A 159 -2.84 12.86 3.84
N TRP A 160 -2.04 12.80 4.92
CA TRP A 160 -1.73 11.60 5.67
C TRP A 160 -1.45 11.96 7.14
N VAL A 161 -1.56 10.97 8.03
CA VAL A 161 -1.26 11.08 9.47
C VAL A 161 -0.49 9.84 9.90
N GLN A 162 0.51 10.04 10.75
CA GLN A 162 1.16 8.98 11.51
C GLN A 162 0.72 9.06 12.98
N ASP A 163 0.25 7.95 13.55
CA ASP A 163 -0.02 7.77 14.98
C ASP A 163 0.72 6.51 15.47
N GLY A 164 1.87 6.72 16.11
CA GLY A 164 2.76 5.63 16.50
C GLY A 164 3.22 4.82 15.28
N ASN A 165 2.81 3.55 15.25
CA ASN A 165 3.11 2.62 14.16
C ASN A 165 2.02 2.52 13.08
N VAL A 166 0.98 3.36 13.16
CA VAL A 166 -0.12 3.40 12.19
C VAL A 166 0.05 4.62 11.29
N PHE A 167 0.12 4.37 9.99
CA PHE A 167 0.17 5.39 8.94
C PHE A 167 -1.13 5.36 8.17
N THR A 168 -1.80 6.49 8.02
CA THR A 168 -3.11 6.58 7.36
C THR A 168 -3.10 7.70 6.34
N SER A 169 -3.71 7.50 5.17
CA SER A 169 -3.90 8.55 4.17
C SER A 169 -5.37 8.87 3.91
N ALA A 170 -5.60 10.11 3.49
CA ALA A 170 -6.91 10.60 3.09
C ALA A 170 -7.05 10.59 1.56
N GLY A 171 -8.06 9.89 1.06
CA GLY A 171 -8.40 9.88 -0.36
C GLY A 171 -7.53 8.99 -1.24
N VAL A 172 -8.08 8.70 -2.42
CA VAL A 172 -7.62 7.72 -3.42
C VAL A 172 -6.16 7.90 -3.85
N SER A 173 -5.68 9.15 -4.03
CA SER A 173 -4.33 9.39 -4.55
C SER A 173 -3.25 9.51 -3.47
N ALA A 174 -3.62 9.61 -2.20
CA ALA A 174 -2.67 9.90 -1.12
C ALA A 174 -1.88 8.67 -0.64
N GLY A 175 -2.21 7.48 -1.15
CA GLY A 175 -1.52 6.23 -0.80
C GLY A 175 -0.02 6.27 -1.09
N ILE A 176 0.40 6.93 -2.18
CA ILE A 176 1.82 7.09 -2.51
C ILE A 176 2.51 7.98 -1.47
N ASP A 177 1.89 9.10 -1.10
CA ASP A 177 2.51 10.07 -0.19
C ASP A 177 2.70 9.49 1.21
N VAL A 178 1.71 8.76 1.74
CA VAL A 178 1.85 8.10 3.04
C VAL A 178 2.90 7.00 3.02
N THR A 179 3.06 6.28 1.91
CA THR A 179 4.13 5.29 1.76
C THR A 179 5.50 5.94 1.68
N ILE A 180 5.65 7.07 1.00
CA ILE A 180 6.92 7.83 1.00
C ILE A 180 7.23 8.35 2.41
N ALA A 181 6.24 8.86 3.14
CA ALA A 181 6.41 9.30 4.53
C ALA A 181 6.81 8.14 5.46
N PHE A 182 6.19 6.96 5.28
CA PHE A 182 6.60 5.73 5.96
C PHE A 182 8.06 5.35 5.61
N ILE A 183 8.44 5.43 4.33
CA ILE A 183 9.81 5.13 3.91
C ILE A 183 10.79 6.12 4.54
N GLU A 184 10.47 7.40 4.61
CA GLU A 184 11.31 8.40 5.28
C GLU A 184 11.49 8.07 6.76
N ALA A 185 10.40 7.74 7.45
CA ALA A 185 10.42 7.43 8.88
C ALA A 185 11.23 6.16 9.21
N VAL A 186 11.22 5.16 8.32
CA VAL A 186 11.79 3.83 8.59
C VAL A 186 13.15 3.60 7.94
N TYR A 187 13.36 4.15 6.75
CA TYR A 187 14.54 3.94 5.90
C TYR A 187 15.36 5.21 5.67
N GLY A 188 14.90 6.35 6.18
CA GLY A 188 15.60 7.63 6.15
C GLY A 188 15.22 8.51 4.96
N ASN A 189 15.42 9.82 5.16
CA ASN A 189 15.06 10.87 4.20
C ASN A 189 15.75 10.72 2.83
N ALA A 190 17.01 10.26 2.78
CA ALA A 190 17.71 10.06 1.53
C ALA A 190 17.02 9.01 0.65
N THR A 191 16.67 7.85 1.23
CA THR A 191 15.95 6.77 0.55
C THR A 191 14.58 7.24 0.04
N ALA A 192 13.82 7.93 0.90
CA ALA A 192 12.51 8.47 0.53
C ALA A 192 12.61 9.49 -0.61
N THR A 193 13.60 10.39 -0.56
CA THR A 193 13.85 11.39 -1.62
C THR A 193 14.17 10.71 -2.94
N SER A 194 15.06 9.71 -2.94
CA SER A 194 15.42 8.97 -4.15
C SER A 194 14.21 8.28 -4.79
N ILE A 195 13.34 7.66 -4.00
CA ILE A 195 12.11 7.02 -4.52
C ILE A 195 11.14 8.09 -5.06
N ALA A 196 10.95 9.19 -4.32
CA ALA A 196 10.04 10.27 -4.72
C ALA A 196 10.44 10.96 -6.05
N THR A 197 11.74 11.04 -6.34
CA THR A 197 12.25 11.68 -7.57
C THR A 197 12.58 10.69 -8.69
N GLY A 198 12.27 9.39 -8.52
CA GLY A 198 12.61 8.37 -9.50
C GLY A 198 14.12 8.26 -9.74
N TRP A 199 14.91 8.36 -8.67
CA TRP A 199 16.37 8.30 -8.67
C TRP A 199 17.06 9.42 -9.46
N SER A 200 16.31 10.47 -9.82
CA SER A 200 16.87 11.69 -10.39
C SER A 200 17.25 12.66 -9.28
N THR A 201 18.54 12.93 -9.15
CA THR A 201 19.11 13.96 -8.26
C THR A 201 19.01 15.33 -8.89
#